data_AF-A0A3B1A699-F1
#
_entry.id   AF-A0A3B1A699-F1
#
_cell.length_a   1.000
_cell.length_b   1.000
_cell.length_c   1.000
_cell.angle_alpha   90.00
_cell.angle_beta   90.00
_cell.angle_gamma   90.00
#
_symmetry.space_group_name_H-M   'P 1'
#
loop_
_entity.id
_entity.type
_entity.pdbx_description
1 polymer ?
#
loop_
_entity_poly.entity_id
_entity_poly.type
_entity_poly.pdbx_seq_one_letter_code
_entity_poly.pdbx_strand_id
1 'polypeptide(L)'
;MAQPVDKIHTATSWLGIRANICLISGLLLLMPTVVTGKQSTETLRQTVLKFLQVQTEKRAEQDIEISVGRIDRRLKLATCQESPMAFLAAGAKLQGKLTVGLRCTGPKPWTVYVPAHIKIFANVIAAAQPLLRGSEISATDVIFVRQELSQLRSGYFIKIESVIGKILTQNLSAGHAITPKRVKAAFLVRRGEKVTIEVSIGTLKVRGKGEALKDAARGELVSVRNSQSKRIIQGVVTKPGTVNIQM
;
A
#
# COMPACT_ATOMS: atom_id res chain seq x y z
N MET A 1 26.17 66.34 -18.66
CA MET A 1 25.63 67.24 -17.63
C MET A 1 25.54 68.63 -18.22
N ALA A 2 24.34 69.23 -18.10
CA ALA A 2 24.00 70.65 -18.17
C ALA A 2 24.03 71.42 -19.52
N GLN A 3 22.80 71.67 -20.01
CA GLN A 3 22.25 72.92 -20.59
C GLN A 3 22.71 73.37 -21.99
N PRO A 4 22.04 74.35 -22.66
CA PRO A 4 20.68 74.94 -22.52
C PRO A 4 19.90 74.92 -23.87
N VAL A 5 18.57 74.93 -23.95
CA VAL A 5 17.55 75.98 -23.70
C VAL A 5 17.72 77.28 -24.52
N ASP A 6 16.79 77.41 -25.47
CA ASP A 6 16.14 78.58 -26.09
C ASP A 6 16.90 79.62 -26.93
N LYS A 7 16.54 79.64 -28.23
CA LYS A 7 16.14 80.88 -28.91
C LYS A 7 14.93 80.63 -29.82
N ILE A 8 13.81 81.20 -29.43
CA ILE A 8 12.62 81.47 -30.25
C ILE A 8 12.89 82.76 -31.04
N HIS A 9 12.43 82.83 -32.29
CA HIS A 9 11.78 83.97 -32.96
C HIS A 9 11.74 83.66 -34.47
N THR A 10 10.63 83.10 -34.96
CA THR A 10 9.55 83.84 -35.66
C THR A 10 10.05 84.58 -36.88
N ALA A 11 9.64 84.14 -38.07
CA ALA A 11 8.64 84.86 -38.85
C ALA A 11 8.36 84.15 -40.19
N THR A 12 7.05 84.04 -40.49
CA THR A 12 6.40 84.29 -41.80
C THR A 12 6.97 83.66 -43.08
N SER A 13 6.20 83.19 -44.06
CA SER A 13 4.77 82.95 -44.28
C SER A 13 4.67 82.72 -45.79
N TRP A 14 3.83 81.79 -46.25
CA TRP A 14 2.92 81.91 -47.41
C TRP A 14 2.65 80.55 -48.08
N LEU A 15 1.35 80.25 -48.10
CA LEU A 15 0.55 79.63 -49.14
C LEU A 15 1.14 78.45 -49.93
N GLY A 16 0.41 77.32 -49.85
CA GLY A 16 0.03 76.66 -51.10
C GLY A 16 -0.26 75.17 -51.03
N ILE A 17 -1.55 74.85 -51.16
CA ILE A 17 -2.08 73.77 -52.02
C ILE A 17 -2.32 72.39 -51.37
N ARG A 18 -3.62 72.06 -51.42
CA ARG A 18 -4.37 70.85 -51.10
C ARG A 18 -3.73 69.54 -51.57
N ALA A 19 -3.77 68.48 -50.74
CA ALA A 19 -3.97 67.10 -51.20
C ALA A 19 -4.36 66.11 -50.07
N ASN A 20 -5.59 65.62 -50.15
CA ASN A 20 -6.11 64.31 -49.73
C ASN A 20 -5.76 63.69 -48.37
N ILE A 21 -6.75 63.83 -47.49
CA ILE A 21 -7.18 62.88 -46.47
C ILE A 21 -7.29 61.46 -47.06
N CYS A 22 -6.54 60.50 -46.51
CA CYS A 22 -6.80 59.07 -46.68
C CYS A 22 -6.88 58.43 -45.29
N LEU A 23 -8.11 58.34 -44.78
CA LEU A 23 -8.49 57.58 -43.59
C LEU A 23 -8.32 56.09 -43.89
N ILE A 24 -7.36 55.43 -43.23
CA ILE A 24 -7.33 53.96 -43.13
C ILE A 24 -7.34 53.62 -41.63
N SER A 25 -8.54 53.43 -41.09
CA SER A 25 -8.73 52.77 -39.80
C SER A 25 -8.47 51.27 -39.98
N GLY A 26 -7.23 50.85 -39.73
CA GLY A 26 -6.85 49.44 -39.68
C GLY A 26 -7.49 48.76 -38.48
N LEU A 27 -8.70 48.21 -38.66
CA LEU A 27 -9.34 47.31 -37.70
C LEU A 27 -8.52 46.01 -37.65
N LEU A 28 -7.63 45.92 -36.66
CA LEU A 28 -6.79 44.75 -36.40
C LEU A 28 -7.69 43.60 -35.90
N LEU A 29 -8.26 42.83 -36.83
CA LEU A 29 -8.97 41.58 -36.54
C LEU A 29 -7.98 40.57 -35.94
N LEU A 30 -7.98 40.47 -34.60
CA LEU A 30 -7.40 39.36 -33.86
C LEU A 30 -8.13 38.07 -34.24
N MET A 31 -7.64 37.38 -35.26
CA MET A 31 -8.10 36.04 -35.60
C MET A 31 -7.73 35.10 -34.45
N PRO A 32 -8.69 34.40 -33.82
CA PRO A 32 -8.37 33.41 -32.80
C PRO A 32 -7.63 32.25 -33.48
N THR A 33 -6.35 32.07 -33.15
CA THR A 33 -5.57 30.90 -33.58
C THR A 33 -6.16 29.65 -32.95
N VAL A 34 -6.87 28.85 -33.74
CA VAL A 34 -7.32 27.52 -33.30
C VAL A 34 -6.09 26.60 -33.31
N VAL A 35 -5.50 26.40 -32.13
CA VAL A 35 -4.40 25.45 -31.93
C VAL A 35 -4.93 24.03 -32.18
N THR A 36 -4.67 23.49 -33.37
CA THR A 36 -4.94 22.08 -33.69
C THR A 36 -3.81 21.22 -33.17
N GLY A 37 -3.77 21.03 -31.84
CA GLY A 37 -2.79 20.17 -31.18
C GLY A 37 -3.20 18.69 -31.21
N LYS A 38 -2.22 17.78 -31.19
CA LYS A 38 -2.44 16.38 -30.79
C LYS A 38 -2.37 16.29 -29.27
N GLN A 39 -3.25 15.50 -28.66
CA GLN A 39 -3.20 15.28 -27.21
C GLN A 39 -1.88 14.62 -26.82
N SER A 40 -1.18 15.22 -25.84
CA SER A 40 0.09 14.66 -25.35
C SER A 40 -0.17 13.41 -24.50
N THR A 41 0.50 12.30 -24.83
CA THR A 41 0.39 11.05 -24.08
C THR A 41 0.93 11.18 -22.65
N GLU A 42 1.91 12.08 -22.43
CA GLU A 42 2.46 12.34 -21.10
C GLU A 42 1.45 13.05 -20.21
N THR A 43 0.72 14.04 -20.74
CA THR A 43 -0.37 14.70 -20.01
C THR A 43 -1.43 13.69 -19.59
N LEU A 44 -1.81 12.75 -20.47
CA LEU A 44 -2.77 11.69 -20.14
C LEU A 44 -2.24 10.76 -19.04
N ARG A 45 -0.95 10.38 -19.11
CA ARG A 45 -0.30 9.55 -18.09
C ARG A 45 -0.29 10.24 -16.72
N GLN A 46 -0.01 11.54 -16.70
CA GLN A 46 -0.04 12.36 -15.48
C GLN A 46 -1.45 12.51 -14.91
N THR A 47 -2.46 12.69 -15.76
CA THR A 47 -3.87 12.70 -15.32
C THR A 47 -4.25 11.39 -14.65
N VAL A 48 -3.86 10.25 -15.24
CA VAL A 48 -4.09 8.92 -14.64
C VAL A 48 -3.36 8.77 -13.31
N LEU A 49 -2.09 9.17 -13.24
CA LEU A 49 -1.30 9.09 -12.01
C LEU A 49 -1.93 9.90 -10.87
N LYS A 50 -2.27 11.16 -11.12
CA LYS A 50 -2.92 12.04 -10.14
C LYS A 50 -4.26 11.49 -9.69
N PHE A 51 -5.07 11.00 -10.62
CA PHE A 51 -6.33 10.37 -10.29
C PHE A 51 -6.14 9.16 -9.36
N LEU A 52 -5.20 8.27 -9.67
CA LEU A 52 -4.92 7.10 -8.83
C LEU A 52 -4.38 7.50 -7.46
N GLN A 53 -3.51 8.51 -7.36
CA GLN A 53 -3.02 9.04 -6.09
C GLN A 53 -4.18 9.45 -5.18
N VAL A 54 -5.09 10.29 -5.67
CA VAL A 54 -6.29 10.74 -4.93
C VAL A 54 -7.16 9.57 -4.51
N GLN A 55 -7.38 8.58 -5.39
CA GLN A 55 -8.16 7.39 -5.04
C GLN A 55 -7.49 6.54 -3.95
N THR A 56 -6.15 6.55 -3.88
CA THR A 56 -5.36 5.80 -2.90
C THR A 56 -5.07 6.57 -1.60
N GLU A 57 -5.37 7.86 -1.50
CA GLU A 57 -5.11 8.68 -0.30
C GLU A 57 -5.74 8.09 0.97
N LYS A 58 -6.94 7.50 0.86
CA LYS A 58 -7.60 6.82 1.99
C LYS A 58 -6.82 5.60 2.51
N ARG A 59 -5.81 5.15 1.78
CA ARG A 59 -4.91 4.04 2.12
C ARG A 59 -3.46 4.52 2.36
N ALA A 60 -3.23 5.82 2.48
CA ALA A 60 -1.90 6.43 2.58
C ALA A 60 -1.06 5.97 3.78
N GLU A 61 -1.67 5.31 4.78
CA GLU A 61 -0.92 4.62 5.85
C GLU A 61 -0.08 3.44 5.34
N GLN A 62 -0.35 2.97 4.11
CA GLN A 62 0.38 1.90 3.45
C GLN A 62 1.37 2.49 2.44
N ASP A 63 2.52 1.83 2.28
CA ASP A 63 3.52 2.19 1.28
C ASP A 63 3.01 1.73 -0.10
N ILE A 64 2.58 2.68 -0.93
CA ILE A 64 1.95 2.42 -2.23
C ILE A 64 2.84 2.92 -3.35
N GLU A 65 3.16 2.02 -4.29
CA GLU A 65 3.87 2.35 -5.52
C GLU A 65 2.91 2.21 -6.71
N ILE A 66 2.67 3.33 -7.41
CA ILE A 66 1.79 3.40 -8.57
C ILE A 66 2.63 3.49 -9.83
N SER A 67 2.42 2.55 -10.75
CA SER A 67 3.05 2.56 -12.07
C SER A 67 1.97 2.64 -13.15
N VAL A 68 2.08 3.62 -14.04
CA VAL A 68 1.16 3.78 -15.17
C VAL A 68 1.83 3.24 -16.42
N GLY A 69 1.15 2.36 -17.12
CA GLY A 69 1.63 1.75 -18.36
C GLY A 69 1.72 2.75 -19.50
N ARG A 70 2.34 2.31 -20.60
CA ARG A 70 2.49 3.14 -21.79
C ARG A 70 1.16 3.27 -22.52
N ILE A 71 0.89 4.47 -23.04
CA ILE A 71 -0.21 4.75 -23.96
C ILE A 71 0.35 4.60 -25.38
N ASP A 72 -0.36 3.91 -26.28
CA ASP A 72 0.09 3.75 -27.67
C ASP A 72 0.22 5.12 -28.34
N ARG A 73 1.44 5.47 -28.77
CA ARG A 73 1.74 6.76 -29.41
C ARG A 73 1.09 6.93 -30.78
N ARG A 74 0.62 5.83 -31.39
CA ARG A 74 -0.11 5.85 -32.67
C ARG A 74 -1.55 6.32 -32.50
N LEU A 75 -2.04 6.41 -31.26
CA LEU A 75 -3.38 6.87 -30.96
C LEU A 75 -3.51 8.36 -31.34
N LYS A 76 -4.24 8.64 -32.42
CA LYS A 76 -4.50 10.01 -32.89
C LYS A 76 -5.69 10.61 -32.12
N LEU A 77 -5.44 11.00 -30.87
CA LEU A 77 -6.44 11.67 -30.06
C LEU A 77 -6.48 13.17 -30.35
N ALA A 78 -7.69 13.70 -30.56
CA ALA A 78 -7.90 15.14 -30.62
C ALA A 78 -7.56 15.77 -29.26
N THR A 79 -6.98 16.99 -29.24
CA THR A 79 -6.77 17.71 -27.99
C THR A 79 -8.11 17.91 -27.28
N CYS A 80 -8.18 17.51 -26.01
CA CYS A 80 -9.34 17.80 -25.20
C CYS A 80 -9.27 19.26 -24.74
N GLN A 81 -10.31 20.03 -25.02
CA GLN A 81 -10.38 21.46 -24.67
C GLN A 81 -10.49 21.65 -23.14
N GLU A 82 -11.08 20.66 -22.46
CA GLU A 82 -11.10 20.51 -21.01
C GLU A 82 -10.19 19.34 -20.59
N SER A 83 -9.83 19.24 -19.30
CA SER A 83 -9.06 18.08 -18.83
C SER A 83 -9.91 16.80 -18.96
N PRO A 84 -9.37 15.70 -19.54
CA PRO A 84 -10.13 14.47 -19.68
C PRO A 84 -10.49 13.89 -18.31
N MET A 85 -11.71 13.36 -18.19
CA MET A 85 -12.23 12.75 -16.98
C MET A 85 -11.69 11.33 -16.83
N ALA A 86 -11.00 11.07 -15.71
CA ALA A 86 -10.54 9.74 -15.36
C ALA A 86 -11.63 8.95 -14.62
N PHE A 87 -11.79 7.67 -14.95
CA PHE A 87 -12.74 6.78 -14.31
C PHE A 87 -12.20 5.35 -14.20
N LEU A 88 -12.75 4.59 -13.26
CA LEU A 88 -12.49 3.16 -13.11
C LEU A 88 -13.70 2.35 -13.55
N ALA A 89 -13.49 1.11 -13.97
CA ALA A 89 -14.58 0.17 -14.15
C ALA A 89 -15.28 -0.10 -12.80
N ALA A 90 -16.58 -0.40 -12.84
CA ALA A 90 -17.33 -0.77 -11.64
C ALA A 90 -16.67 -2.00 -10.96
N GLY A 91 -16.44 -1.91 -9.65
CA GLY A 91 -15.78 -2.98 -8.89
C GLY A 91 -14.25 -3.06 -9.06
N ALA A 92 -13.61 -2.10 -9.72
CA ALA A 92 -12.15 -2.05 -9.82
C ALA A 92 -11.51 -2.01 -8.42
N LYS A 93 -10.51 -2.87 -8.20
CA LYS A 93 -9.74 -2.89 -6.95
C LYS A 93 -8.52 -1.99 -7.10
N LEU A 94 -8.28 -1.11 -6.12
CA LEU A 94 -7.09 -0.27 -6.05
C LEU A 94 -5.86 -1.04 -5.55
N GLN A 95 -5.60 -2.20 -6.16
CA GLN A 95 -4.46 -3.07 -5.86
C GLN A 95 -4.18 -4.01 -7.05
N GLY A 96 -2.91 -4.28 -7.33
CA GLY A 96 -2.50 -5.12 -8.46
C GLY A 96 -2.71 -4.43 -9.81
N LYS A 97 -3.04 -5.21 -10.85
CA LYS A 97 -3.28 -4.70 -12.20
C LYS A 97 -4.66 -4.05 -12.28
N LEU A 98 -4.74 -2.88 -12.89
CA LEU A 98 -6.00 -2.21 -13.17
C LEU A 98 -5.93 -1.42 -14.48
N THR A 99 -7.09 -0.96 -14.94
CA THR A 99 -7.21 -0.13 -16.14
C THR A 99 -7.98 1.12 -15.79
N VAL A 100 -7.41 2.28 -16.12
CA VAL A 100 -8.04 3.59 -15.94
C VAL A 100 -8.55 4.07 -17.28
N GLY A 101 -9.84 4.38 -17.38
CA GLY A 101 -10.42 5.02 -18.54
C GLY A 101 -10.25 6.54 -18.47
N LEU A 102 -9.91 7.17 -19.58
CA LEU A 102 -9.95 8.62 -19.75
C LEU A 102 -11.02 8.93 -20.80
N ARG A 103 -11.97 9.80 -20.46
CA ARG A 103 -13.04 10.26 -21.35
C ARG A 103 -12.94 11.78 -21.57
N CYS A 104 -12.95 12.19 -22.82
CA CYS A 104 -13.13 13.59 -23.22
C CYS A 104 -14.56 13.79 -23.74
N THR A 105 -15.28 14.78 -23.20
CA THR A 105 -16.70 15.08 -23.53
C THR A 105 -16.87 16.32 -24.43
N GLY A 106 -15.79 16.77 -25.08
CA GLY A 106 -15.81 17.95 -25.96
C GLY A 106 -16.36 17.69 -27.37
N PRO A 107 -16.19 18.65 -28.31
CA PRO A 107 -16.69 18.55 -29.68
C PRO A 107 -16.10 17.38 -30.47
N LYS A 108 -14.97 16.82 -30.02
CA LYS A 108 -14.36 15.60 -30.55
C LYS A 108 -14.24 14.58 -29.41
N PRO A 109 -15.31 13.86 -29.07
CA PRO A 109 -15.30 12.95 -27.93
C PRO A 109 -14.43 11.72 -28.23
N TRP A 110 -13.71 11.25 -27.22
CA TRP A 110 -12.94 10.02 -27.30
C TRP A 110 -12.80 9.40 -25.92
N THR A 111 -12.53 8.10 -25.90
CA THR A 111 -12.21 7.35 -24.69
C THR A 111 -10.97 6.51 -24.94
N VAL A 112 -10.03 6.53 -24.00
CA VAL A 112 -8.82 5.68 -24.02
C VAL A 112 -8.69 4.95 -22.70
N TYR A 113 -8.20 3.71 -22.77
CA TYR A 113 -7.94 2.88 -21.60
C TYR A 113 -6.44 2.77 -21.38
N VAL A 114 -6.00 3.11 -20.18
CA VAL A 114 -4.60 3.13 -19.79
C VAL A 114 -4.37 2.07 -18.72
N PRO A 115 -3.53 1.04 -18.97
CA PRO A 115 -3.20 0.06 -17.95
C PRO A 115 -2.36 0.72 -16.85
N ALA A 116 -2.57 0.30 -15.60
CA ALA A 116 -1.81 0.72 -14.45
C ALA A 116 -1.58 -0.46 -13.49
N HIS A 117 -0.63 -0.29 -12.58
CA HIS A 117 -0.28 -1.26 -11.56
C HIS A 117 -0.10 -0.54 -10.23
N ILE A 118 -0.83 -0.99 -9.22
CA ILE A 118 -0.70 -0.51 -7.84
C ILE A 118 -0.07 -1.62 -7.02
N LYS A 119 1.16 -1.41 -6.58
CA LYS A 119 1.84 -2.29 -5.62
C LYS A 119 1.67 -1.71 -4.22
N ILE A 120 1.36 -2.58 -3.27
CA ILE A 120 1.23 -2.20 -1.87
C ILE A 120 2.31 -2.95 -1.11
N PHE A 121 3.08 -2.23 -0.32
CA PHE A 121 4.16 -2.73 0.51
C PHE A 121 3.80 -2.57 1.99
N ALA A 122 4.32 -3.49 2.80
CA ALA A 122 4.32 -3.36 4.24
C ALA A 122 5.63 -3.91 4.81
N ASN A 123 6.00 -3.41 5.98
CA ASN A 123 7.05 -4.02 6.79
C ASN A 123 6.47 -5.26 7.46
N VAL A 124 6.92 -6.44 7.00
CA VAL A 124 6.47 -7.74 7.51
C VAL A 124 7.60 -8.44 8.25
N ILE A 125 7.22 -9.35 9.13
CA ILE A 125 8.19 -10.19 9.83
C ILE A 125 8.76 -11.24 8.87
N ALA A 126 10.08 -11.27 8.76
CA ALA A 126 10.85 -12.20 7.95
C ALA A 126 11.95 -12.86 8.79
N ALA A 127 12.51 -13.96 8.28
CA ALA A 127 13.60 -14.65 8.94
C ALA A 127 14.92 -13.86 8.82
N ALA A 128 15.58 -13.60 9.94
CA ALA A 128 16.90 -12.95 10.00
C ALA A 128 18.01 -13.85 9.45
N GLN A 129 17.84 -15.15 9.65
CA GLN A 129 18.78 -16.20 9.28
C GLN A 129 18.03 -17.41 8.72
N PRO A 130 18.70 -18.39 8.10
CA PRO A 130 18.05 -19.64 7.70
C PRO A 130 17.49 -20.38 8.92
N LEU A 131 16.20 -20.73 8.89
CA LEU A 131 15.50 -21.46 9.94
C LEU A 131 15.02 -22.81 9.41
N LEU A 132 15.21 -23.85 10.23
CA LEU A 132 14.86 -25.22 9.87
C LEU A 132 13.42 -25.56 10.28
N ARG A 133 12.81 -26.49 9.56
CA ARG A 133 11.54 -27.09 9.96
C ARG A 133 11.64 -27.64 11.39
N GLY A 134 10.64 -27.34 12.21
CA GLY A 134 10.58 -27.78 13.60
C GLY A 134 11.29 -26.85 14.59
N SER A 135 12.02 -25.82 14.13
CA SER A 135 12.61 -24.83 15.04
C SER A 135 11.53 -23.91 15.61
N GLU A 136 11.70 -23.54 16.88
CA GLU A 136 10.93 -22.47 17.52
C GLU A 136 11.51 -21.12 17.12
N ILE A 137 10.64 -20.15 16.81
CA ILE A 137 11.06 -18.82 16.39
C ILE A 137 11.31 -17.96 17.62
N SER A 138 12.53 -17.47 17.77
CA SER A 138 12.92 -16.52 18.81
C SER A 138 12.92 -15.06 18.32
N ALA A 139 13.10 -14.12 19.24
CA ALA A 139 13.18 -12.69 18.90
C ALA A 139 14.42 -12.33 18.04
N THR A 140 15.50 -13.10 18.14
CA THR A 140 16.73 -12.88 17.36
C THR A 140 16.65 -13.46 15.94
N ASP A 141 15.67 -14.34 15.69
CA ASP A 141 15.47 -14.99 14.39
C ASP A 141 14.65 -14.15 13.41
N VAL A 142 14.18 -12.97 13.84
CA VAL A 142 13.21 -12.18 13.09
C VAL A 142 13.72 -10.78 12.78
N ILE A 143 13.37 -10.30 11.60
CA ILE A 143 13.63 -8.93 11.13
C ILE A 143 12.38 -8.39 10.43
N PHE A 144 12.29 -7.07 10.31
CA PHE A 144 11.30 -6.43 9.44
C PHE A 144 11.86 -6.28 8.03
N VAL A 145 11.10 -6.73 7.04
CA VAL A 145 11.44 -6.58 5.62
C VAL A 145 10.27 -5.94 4.89
N ARG A 146 10.58 -4.96 4.05
CA ARG A 146 9.61 -4.33 3.13
C ARG A 146 9.25 -5.33 2.04
N GLN A 147 8.03 -5.86 2.07
CA GLN A 147 7.55 -6.86 1.11
C GLN A 147 6.27 -6.41 0.40
N GLU A 148 6.14 -6.75 -0.87
CA GLU A 148 4.91 -6.53 -1.64
C GLU A 148 3.80 -7.48 -1.16
N LEU A 149 2.68 -6.92 -0.70
CA LEU A 149 1.55 -7.68 -0.14
C LEU A 149 0.88 -8.61 -1.16
N SER A 150 0.94 -8.29 -2.45
CA SER A 150 0.36 -9.11 -3.53
C SER A 150 1.00 -10.51 -3.61
N GLN A 151 2.25 -10.64 -3.13
CA GLN A 151 3.00 -11.89 -3.07
C GLN A 151 2.70 -12.69 -1.81
N LEU A 152 2.14 -12.06 -0.76
CA LEU A 152 1.85 -12.66 0.55
C LEU A 152 0.39 -13.09 0.69
N ARG A 153 -0.12 -13.85 -0.28
CA ARG A 153 -1.53 -14.27 -0.32
C ARG A 153 -1.98 -15.13 0.87
N SER A 154 -1.04 -15.83 1.51
CA SER A 154 -1.30 -16.65 2.70
C SER A 154 -1.38 -15.85 4.00
N GLY A 155 -1.41 -14.52 3.93
CA GLY A 155 -1.29 -13.62 5.07
C GLY A 155 0.15 -13.39 5.50
N TYR A 156 0.32 -12.46 6.43
CA TYR A 156 1.61 -11.96 6.90
C TYR A 156 1.50 -11.51 8.36
N PHE A 157 2.63 -11.43 9.05
CA PHE A 157 2.71 -10.87 10.40
C PHE A 157 3.37 -9.49 10.37
N ILE A 158 2.82 -8.55 11.14
CA ILE A 158 3.35 -7.19 11.33
C ILE A 158 3.82 -6.92 12.76
N LYS A 159 3.59 -7.87 13.68
CA LYS A 159 4.01 -7.80 15.08
C LYS A 159 4.88 -9.01 15.39
N ILE A 160 6.04 -8.76 16.00
CA ILE A 160 7.00 -9.80 16.40
C ILE A 160 6.36 -10.78 17.38
N GLU A 161 5.58 -10.29 18.35
CA GLU A 161 4.87 -11.08 19.36
C GLU A 161 3.93 -12.14 18.77
N SER A 162 3.42 -11.90 17.56
CA SER A 162 2.54 -12.85 16.86
C SER A 162 3.29 -14.05 16.27
N VAL A 163 4.62 -14.03 16.29
CA VAL A 163 5.51 -15.02 15.67
C VAL A 163 6.40 -15.72 16.69
N ILE A 164 6.85 -15.02 17.73
CA ILE A 164 7.68 -15.60 18.80
C ILE A 164 6.99 -16.82 19.41
N GLY A 165 7.75 -17.88 19.62
CA GLY A 165 7.28 -19.12 20.23
C GLY A 165 6.43 -19.99 19.30
N LYS A 166 6.35 -19.66 18.00
CA LYS A 166 5.77 -20.55 17.00
C LYS A 166 6.83 -21.47 16.42
N ILE A 167 6.38 -22.64 15.96
CA ILE A 167 7.24 -23.65 15.33
C ILE A 167 7.07 -23.60 13.82
N LEU A 168 8.18 -23.59 13.08
CA LEU A 168 8.16 -23.66 11.62
C LEU A 168 7.69 -25.03 11.11
N THR A 169 6.81 -25.03 10.13
CA THR A 169 6.31 -26.25 9.47
C THR A 169 7.16 -26.68 8.28
N GLN A 170 8.04 -25.80 7.79
CA GLN A 170 8.92 -25.97 6.63
C GLN A 170 10.18 -25.10 6.78
N ASN A 171 11.26 -25.45 6.08
CA ASN A 171 12.50 -24.66 6.09
C ASN A 171 12.24 -23.26 5.49
N LEU A 172 12.92 -22.25 6.04
CA LEU A 172 12.77 -20.87 5.61
C LEU A 172 14.16 -20.22 5.48
N SER A 173 14.46 -19.71 4.29
CA SER A 173 15.70 -18.97 4.05
C SER A 173 15.65 -17.57 4.66
N ALA A 174 16.82 -17.00 4.94
CA ALA A 174 16.93 -15.61 5.39
C ALA A 174 16.24 -14.63 4.41
N GLY A 175 15.70 -13.54 4.94
CA GLY A 175 14.97 -12.51 4.20
C GLY A 175 13.57 -12.90 3.75
N HIS A 176 13.17 -14.17 3.87
CA HIS A 176 11.81 -14.58 3.49
C HIS A 176 10.80 -14.30 4.59
N ALA A 177 9.64 -13.78 4.20
CA ALA A 177 8.54 -13.51 5.11
C ALA A 177 8.05 -14.78 5.82
N ILE A 178 7.83 -14.65 7.13
CA ILE A 178 7.18 -15.66 7.95
C ILE A 178 5.67 -15.48 7.76
N THR A 179 5.01 -16.53 7.26
CA THR A 179 3.57 -16.48 6.96
C THR A 179 2.80 -17.45 7.85
N PRO A 180 1.51 -17.21 8.12
CA PRO A 180 0.67 -18.11 8.94
C PRO A 180 0.69 -19.57 8.47
N LYS A 181 0.78 -19.82 7.17
CA LYS A 181 0.85 -21.17 6.59
C LYS A 181 2.16 -21.92 6.94
N ARG A 182 3.23 -21.18 7.25
CA ARG A 182 4.57 -21.72 7.53
C ARG A 182 4.84 -21.94 9.01
N VAL A 183 3.90 -21.59 9.88
CA VAL A 183 4.06 -21.69 11.33
C VAL A 183 2.88 -22.41 11.97
N LYS A 184 3.15 -23.05 13.10
CA LYS A 184 2.13 -23.60 14.01
C LYS A 184 2.44 -23.18 15.44
N ALA A 185 1.46 -23.23 16.33
CA ALA A 185 1.71 -22.98 17.74
C ALA A 185 2.73 -23.99 18.29
N ALA A 186 3.64 -23.56 19.17
CA ALA A 186 4.47 -24.49 19.91
C ALA A 186 3.64 -25.24 20.95
N PHE A 187 3.94 -26.53 21.08
CA PHE A 187 3.46 -27.31 22.21
C PHE A 187 4.20 -26.84 23.46
N LEU A 188 3.46 -26.27 24.40
CA LEU A 188 3.97 -25.87 25.71
C LEU A 188 4.02 -27.06 26.68
N VAL A 189 3.30 -28.12 26.34
CA VAL A 189 3.26 -29.39 27.06
C VAL A 189 3.30 -30.50 26.01
N ARG A 190 4.21 -31.45 26.18
CA ARG A 190 4.31 -32.65 25.33
C ARG A 190 3.75 -33.88 26.02
N ARG A 191 3.31 -34.87 25.24
CA ARG A 191 2.92 -36.19 25.75
C ARG A 191 4.09 -36.83 26.51
N GLY A 192 3.81 -37.34 27.71
CA GLY A 192 4.78 -37.93 28.63
C GLY A 192 5.53 -36.91 29.47
N GLU A 193 5.33 -35.60 29.24
CA GLU A 193 6.00 -34.57 30.01
C GLU A 193 5.43 -34.46 31.43
N LYS A 194 6.32 -34.29 32.42
CA LYS A 194 5.92 -34.02 33.80
C LYS A 194 5.46 -32.57 33.90
N VAL A 195 4.19 -32.36 34.22
CA VAL A 195 3.58 -31.04 34.31
C VAL A 195 3.15 -30.71 35.74
N THR A 196 3.08 -29.42 36.05
CA THR A 196 2.46 -28.91 37.26
C THR A 196 0.98 -28.65 37.00
N ILE A 197 0.14 -29.29 37.79
CA ILE A 197 -1.30 -29.09 37.80
C ILE A 197 -1.58 -27.95 38.78
N GLU A 198 -2.19 -26.87 38.33
CA GLU A 198 -2.67 -25.79 39.19
C GLU A 198 -4.20 -25.83 39.23
N VAL A 199 -4.77 -25.77 40.44
CA VAL A 199 -6.22 -25.69 40.67
C VAL A 199 -6.47 -24.47 41.53
N SER A 200 -7.41 -23.61 41.11
CA SER A 200 -7.82 -22.44 41.88
C SER A 200 -9.28 -22.58 42.29
N ILE A 201 -9.56 -22.60 43.60
CA ILE A 201 -10.92 -22.66 44.16
C ILE A 201 -11.08 -21.45 45.08
N GLY A 202 -11.80 -20.42 44.61
CA GLY A 202 -11.88 -19.13 45.31
C GLY A 202 -10.49 -18.52 45.51
N THR A 203 -10.06 -18.35 46.77
CA THR A 203 -8.73 -17.85 47.14
C THR A 203 -7.67 -18.95 47.30
N LEU A 204 -8.07 -20.23 47.29
CA LEU A 204 -7.16 -21.36 47.47
C LEU A 204 -6.51 -21.76 46.15
N LYS A 205 -5.17 -21.90 46.15
CA LYS A 205 -4.38 -22.42 45.02
C LYS A 205 -3.71 -23.73 45.41
N VAL A 206 -4.11 -24.82 44.78
CA VAL A 206 -3.53 -26.15 44.98
C VAL A 206 -2.61 -26.46 43.80
N ARG A 207 -1.40 -26.97 44.08
CA ARG A 207 -0.47 -27.45 43.06
C ARG A 207 -0.22 -28.94 43.21
N GLY A 208 -0.30 -29.66 42.10
CA GLY A 208 -0.02 -31.09 42.01
C GLY A 208 0.97 -31.40 40.91
N LYS A 209 1.54 -32.61 40.93
CA LYS A 209 2.38 -33.11 39.83
C LYS A 209 1.57 -34.09 38.98
N GLY A 210 1.74 -34.00 37.66
CA GLY A 210 1.08 -34.88 36.71
C GLY A 210 1.94 -35.19 35.50
N GLU A 211 1.44 -36.07 34.65
CA GLU A 211 2.04 -36.43 33.38
C GLU A 211 1.03 -36.14 32.26
N ALA A 212 1.43 -35.37 31.26
CA ALA A 212 0.55 -35.03 30.15
C ALA A 212 0.38 -36.22 29.19
N LEU A 213 -0.84 -36.47 28.74
CA LEU A 213 -1.17 -37.62 27.88
C LEU A 213 -1.20 -37.26 26.39
N LYS A 214 -1.19 -35.97 26.07
CA LYS A 214 -1.23 -35.41 24.71
C LYS A 214 -0.35 -34.15 24.63
N ASP A 215 0.09 -33.81 23.43
CA ASP A 215 0.70 -32.53 23.14
C ASP A 215 -0.36 -31.42 23.17
N ALA A 216 -0.03 -30.26 23.72
CA ALA A 216 -0.93 -29.11 23.76
C ALA A 216 -0.16 -27.78 23.76
N ALA A 217 -0.69 -26.82 23.00
CA ALA A 217 -0.22 -25.45 22.98
C ALA A 217 -0.90 -24.60 24.07
N ARG A 218 -0.43 -23.36 24.24
CA ARG A 218 -1.05 -22.39 25.15
C ARG A 218 -2.54 -22.24 24.87
N GLY A 219 -3.36 -22.34 25.90
CA GLY A 219 -4.82 -22.20 25.81
C GLY A 219 -5.54 -23.46 25.31
N GLU A 220 -4.82 -24.52 24.91
CA GLU A 220 -5.43 -25.78 24.51
C GLU A 220 -5.72 -26.68 25.72
N LEU A 221 -6.74 -27.52 25.57
CA LEU A 221 -7.09 -28.55 26.55
C LEU A 221 -6.13 -29.73 26.45
N VAL A 222 -5.61 -30.17 27.60
CA VAL A 222 -4.74 -31.34 27.72
C VAL A 222 -5.24 -32.26 28.82
N SER A 223 -5.18 -33.57 28.57
CA SER A 223 -5.44 -34.59 29.59
C SER A 223 -4.16 -34.88 30.35
N VAL A 224 -4.20 -34.79 31.67
CA VAL A 224 -3.07 -35.01 32.57
C VAL A 224 -3.40 -36.12 33.55
N ARG A 225 -2.51 -37.09 33.70
CA ARG A 225 -2.59 -38.11 34.76
C ARG A 225 -1.92 -37.58 36.02
N ASN A 226 -2.66 -37.47 37.12
CA ASN A 226 -2.08 -37.05 38.40
C ASN A 226 -1.11 -38.12 38.91
N SER A 227 0.08 -37.71 39.35
CA SER A 227 1.13 -38.64 39.79
C SER A 227 0.79 -39.36 41.09
N GLN A 228 0.04 -38.73 41.99
CA GLN A 228 -0.38 -39.29 43.28
C GLN A 228 -1.65 -40.13 43.15
N SER A 229 -2.74 -39.55 42.64
CA SER A 229 -4.05 -40.20 42.62
C SER A 229 -4.28 -41.11 41.41
N LYS A 230 -3.38 -41.08 40.42
CA LYS A 230 -3.49 -41.79 39.13
C LYS A 230 -4.73 -41.45 38.28
N ARG A 231 -5.58 -40.53 38.74
CA ARG A 231 -6.76 -40.05 37.99
C ARG A 231 -6.33 -39.20 36.80
N ILE A 232 -7.08 -39.29 35.71
CA ILE A 232 -6.91 -38.45 34.52
C ILE A 232 -7.83 -37.25 34.66
N ILE A 233 -7.28 -36.05 34.50
CA ILE A 233 -8.01 -34.79 34.63
C ILE A 233 -7.72 -33.94 33.39
N GLN A 234 -8.71 -33.17 32.94
CA GLN A 234 -8.54 -32.22 31.84
C GLN A 234 -8.27 -30.82 32.40
N GLY A 235 -7.38 -30.09 31.75
CA GLY A 235 -7.11 -28.69 32.07
C GLY A 235 -6.55 -27.95 30.86
N VAL A 236 -6.41 -26.64 31.00
CA VAL A 236 -5.94 -25.73 29.95
C VAL A 236 -4.47 -25.40 30.18
N VAL A 237 -3.64 -25.49 29.14
CA VAL A 237 -2.22 -25.15 29.26
C VAL A 237 -2.05 -23.64 29.40
N THR A 238 -1.47 -23.19 30.51
CA THR A 238 -1.28 -21.75 30.77
C THR A 238 0.15 -21.29 30.49
N LYS A 239 1.15 -22.13 30.75
CA LYS A 239 2.58 -21.85 30.62
C LYS A 239 3.34 -23.15 30.28
N PRO A 240 4.60 -23.09 29.83
CA PRO A 240 5.41 -24.30 29.63
C PRO A 240 5.35 -25.21 30.86
N GLY A 241 4.98 -26.48 30.67
CA GLY A 241 4.88 -27.46 31.77
C GLY A 241 3.81 -27.17 32.84
N THR A 242 2.86 -26.25 32.61
CA THR A 242 1.80 -25.91 33.59
C THR A 242 0.41 -25.98 33.00
N VAL A 243 -0.49 -26.66 33.71
CA VAL A 243 -1.88 -26.88 33.30
C VAL A 243 -2.81 -26.40 34.41
N ASN A 244 -3.75 -25.52 34.08
CA ASN A 244 -4.76 -25.02 35.00
C ASN A 244 -6.07 -25.79 34.84
N ILE A 245 -6.63 -26.27 35.93
CA ILE A 245 -7.94 -26.92 35.96
C ILE A 245 -8.93 -25.90 36.52
N GLN A 246 -9.87 -25.48 35.68
CA GLN A 246 -11.07 -24.78 36.14
C GLN A 246 -12.11 -25.85 36.44
N MET A 247 -12.44 -26.01 37.72
CA MET A 247 -13.59 -26.81 38.18
C MET A 247 -14.84 -25.94 38.24
#